data_AF-A0A1F9FUF3-F1
#
_entry.id   AF-A0A1F9FUF3-F1
#
_cell.length_a   1.000
_cell.length_b   1.000
_cell.length_c   1.000
_cell.angle_alpha   90.00
_cell.angle_beta   90.00
_cell.angle_gamma   90.00
#
_symmetry.space_group_name_H-M   'P 1'
#
loop_
_entity.id
_entity.type
_entity.pdbx_description
1 polymer ?
#
loop_
_entity_poly.entity_id
_entity_poly.type
_entity_poly.pdbx_seq_one_letter_code
_entity_poly.pdbx_strand_id
1 'polypeptide(L)'
;MDFGNGAPGEAYRLIDLSRAAALARWFLVLRPRPTTPAAMPERDPEYEDPTNSLDTRLRRSPSGSFLGVSDVPRFVFRVKRAARSRFDFVSVGRNEGNDVVLPDASVSRFHAFLRELPDGSLLVQDVRSANGTFVAGQPVPKQGEGAPLPVRSGDAIRFGDIHGVAVDAAGLAALSKTL
;
A
#
# COMPACT_ATOMS: atom_id res chain seq x y z
N MET A 1 18.14 5.87 -32.66
CA MET A 1 17.41 6.61 -31.61
C MET A 1 17.61 5.82 -30.34
N ASP A 2 18.51 6.35 -29.50
CA ASP A 2 18.99 5.72 -28.28
C ASP A 2 18.06 6.12 -27.13
N PHE A 3 17.33 5.16 -26.57
CA PHE A 3 16.52 5.37 -25.38
C PHE A 3 17.33 4.87 -24.19
N GLY A 4 18.12 5.79 -23.64
CA GLY A 4 19.04 5.53 -22.54
C GLY A 4 18.37 4.90 -21.32
N ASN A 5 19.09 3.95 -20.73
CA ASN A 5 18.93 3.46 -19.36
C ASN A 5 18.75 4.63 -18.38
N GLY A 6 17.51 4.91 -17.98
CA GLY A 6 17.21 5.82 -16.89
C GLY A 6 17.44 5.13 -15.55
N ALA A 7 18.61 5.35 -14.95
CA ALA A 7 18.82 5.13 -13.52
C ALA A 7 17.72 5.84 -12.69
N PRO A 8 17.38 5.34 -11.48
CA PRO A 8 16.28 5.88 -10.67
C PRO A 8 16.63 7.28 -10.15
N GLY A 9 16.11 8.32 -10.81
CA GLY A 9 16.64 9.68 -10.68
C GLY A 9 15.65 10.81 -10.33
N GLU A 10 14.34 10.57 -10.16
CA GLU A 10 13.41 11.66 -9.78
C GLU A 10 12.45 11.31 -8.63
N ALA A 11 12.95 11.62 -7.43
CA ALA A 11 12.27 12.22 -6.29
C ALA A 11 10.91 11.62 -5.87
N TYR A 12 10.96 10.61 -5.01
CA TYR A 12 9.94 10.51 -3.98
C TYR A 12 9.90 11.82 -3.19
N ARG A 13 8.71 12.42 -3.01
CA ARG A 13 8.60 13.49 -2.00
C ARG A 13 8.78 12.86 -0.63
N LEU A 14 9.84 13.24 0.06
CA LEU A 14 9.92 13.06 1.51
C LEU A 14 8.72 13.78 2.12
N ILE A 15 7.96 13.07 2.95
CA ILE A 15 6.83 13.65 3.66
C ILE A 15 7.16 13.84 5.13
N ASP A 16 6.77 14.99 5.66
CA ASP A 16 6.71 15.19 7.11
C ASP A 16 5.56 14.34 7.66
N LEU A 17 5.91 13.24 8.31
CA LEU A 17 4.95 12.29 8.89
C LEU A 17 4.07 12.95 9.98
N SER A 18 4.58 13.98 10.68
CA SER A 18 3.82 14.71 11.69
C SER A 18 2.71 15.56 11.05
N ARG A 19 2.99 16.17 9.90
CA ARG A 19 1.96 16.86 9.10
C ARG A 19 0.99 15.89 8.43
N ALA A 20 1.50 14.75 7.95
CA ALA A 20 0.68 13.70 7.34
C ALA A 20 -0.36 13.14 8.31
N ALA A 21 -0.02 13.01 9.59
CA ALA A 21 -0.91 12.51 10.64
C ALA A 21 -2.21 13.31 10.77
N ALA A 22 -2.24 14.58 10.37
CA ALA A 22 -3.45 15.41 10.39
C ALA A 22 -4.44 15.10 9.23
N LEU A 23 -4.07 14.27 8.26
CA LEU A 23 -4.83 14.10 7.01
C LEU A 23 -5.91 13.01 7.06
N ALA A 24 -5.77 12.05 7.97
CA ALA A 24 -6.67 10.91 8.16
C ALA A 24 -6.50 10.31 9.55
N ARG A 25 -7.45 9.47 9.98
CA ARG A 25 -7.33 8.73 11.25
C ARG A 25 -6.41 7.53 11.14
N TRP A 26 -6.35 6.91 9.96
CA TRP A 26 -5.59 5.70 9.70
C TRP A 26 -4.69 5.84 8.49
N PHE A 27 -3.54 5.15 8.56
CA PHE A 27 -2.54 5.11 7.53
C PHE A 27 -1.98 3.70 7.36
N LEU A 28 -1.64 3.35 6.13
CA LEU A 28 -0.81 2.20 5.82
C LEU A 28 0.60 2.69 5.53
N VAL A 29 1.58 2.18 6.27
CA VAL A 29 2.99 2.42 6.00
C VAL A 29 3.58 1.12 5.45
N LEU A 30 3.68 1.05 4.12
CA LEU A 30 4.05 -0.15 3.39
C LEU A 30 5.50 -0.09 2.94
N ARG A 31 6.20 -1.22 2.99
CA ARG A 31 7.53 -1.37 2.42
C ARG A 31 7.40 -1.72 0.94
N PRO A 32 8.16 -1.10 0.03
CA PRO A 32 8.38 -1.66 -1.29
C PRO A 32 8.94 -3.06 -1.12
N ARG A 33 8.57 -3.97 -2.01
CA ARG A 33 9.37 -5.19 -2.16
C ARG A 33 10.78 -4.75 -2.56
N PRO A 34 11.84 -5.27 -1.91
CA PRO A 34 13.16 -5.12 -2.47
C PRO A 34 13.12 -5.77 -3.86
N THR A 35 13.34 -4.97 -4.90
CA THR A 35 13.75 -5.50 -6.19
C THR A 35 15.17 -6.00 -5.97
N THR A 36 15.31 -7.21 -5.42
CA THR A 36 16.58 -7.93 -5.62
C THR A 36 16.73 -8.00 -7.13
N PRO A 37 17.78 -7.44 -7.74
CA PRO A 37 18.12 -7.85 -9.09
C PRO A 37 18.38 -9.34 -8.93
N ALA A 38 17.42 -10.18 -9.36
CA ALA A 38 17.70 -11.58 -9.55
C ALA A 38 19.05 -11.61 -10.27
N ALA A 39 20.02 -12.34 -9.73
CA ALA A 39 21.33 -12.52 -10.34
C ALA A 39 21.13 -12.56 -11.85
N MET A 40 21.53 -11.51 -12.57
CA MET A 40 21.06 -11.31 -13.93
C MET A 40 21.50 -12.55 -14.72
N PRO A 41 20.60 -13.43 -15.17
CA PRO A 41 20.98 -14.30 -16.27
C PRO A 41 21.33 -13.34 -17.41
N GLU A 42 22.43 -13.64 -18.11
CA GLU A 42 22.96 -12.82 -19.19
C GLU A 42 21.82 -12.22 -20.03
N ARG A 43 21.89 -10.90 -20.23
CA ARG A 43 20.85 -10.04 -20.83
C ARG A 43 19.99 -10.77 -21.86
N ASP A 44 18.78 -11.17 -21.46
CA ASP A 44 17.72 -11.46 -22.40
C ASP A 44 17.12 -10.10 -22.84
N PRO A 45 17.27 -9.67 -24.11
CA PRO A 45 16.74 -8.40 -24.59
C PRO A 45 15.20 -8.34 -24.57
N GLU A 46 14.52 -9.48 -24.38
CA GLU A 46 13.06 -9.55 -24.20
C GLU A 46 12.60 -9.57 -22.73
N TYR A 47 13.51 -9.45 -21.75
CA TYR A 47 13.11 -9.33 -20.34
C TYR A 47 12.42 -7.98 -20.07
N GLU A 48 11.12 -7.94 -20.32
CA GLU A 48 10.24 -6.90 -19.80
C GLU A 48 10.05 -7.16 -18.30
N ASP A 49 10.64 -6.31 -17.47
CA ASP A 49 10.39 -6.31 -16.03
C ASP A 49 8.87 -6.22 -15.78
N PRO A 50 8.20 -7.27 -15.26
CA PRO A 50 6.76 -7.21 -15.00
C PRO A 50 6.43 -6.20 -13.90
N THR A 51 7.44 -5.74 -13.15
CA THR A 51 7.37 -4.69 -12.15
C THR A 51 7.40 -3.29 -12.75
N ASN A 52 7.49 -3.16 -14.09
CA ASN A 52 7.68 -1.92 -14.86
C ASN A 52 7.08 -0.70 -14.15
N SER A 53 7.95 -0.06 -13.38
CA SER A 53 7.76 1.16 -12.60
C SER A 53 6.69 1.14 -11.50
N LEU A 54 6.95 0.43 -10.40
CA LEU A 54 6.29 0.69 -9.10
C LEU A 54 6.30 2.22 -8.79
N ASP A 55 7.43 2.87 -9.09
CA ASP A 55 7.68 4.32 -9.02
C ASP A 55 6.73 5.21 -9.82
N THR A 56 6.49 4.91 -11.10
CA THR A 56 5.74 5.80 -12.00
C THR A 56 4.23 5.68 -11.78
N ARG A 57 3.75 4.51 -11.32
CA ARG A 57 2.30 4.23 -11.18
C ARG A 57 1.72 4.59 -9.81
N LEU A 58 2.52 4.59 -8.73
CA LEU A 58 2.10 5.09 -7.42
C LEU A 58 1.59 6.55 -7.47
N ARG A 59 2.08 7.34 -8.43
CA ARG A 59 1.67 8.73 -8.68
C ARG A 59 0.20 8.88 -9.13
N ARG A 60 -0.46 7.80 -9.56
CA ARG A 60 -1.80 7.83 -10.19
C ARG A 60 -2.93 7.28 -9.31
N SER A 61 -2.75 7.23 -7.98
CA SER A 61 -3.88 6.91 -7.09
C SER A 61 -5.01 7.93 -7.30
N PRO A 62 -6.19 7.52 -7.80
CA PRO A 62 -7.24 8.47 -8.15
C PRO A 62 -7.87 9.16 -6.93
N SER A 63 -7.62 8.63 -5.73
CA SER A 63 -8.04 9.16 -4.45
C SER A 63 -7.02 10.13 -3.82
N GLY A 64 -5.82 10.24 -4.40
CA GLY A 64 -4.68 10.91 -3.76
C GLY A 64 -4.31 10.27 -2.42
N SER A 65 -4.49 8.94 -2.27
CA SER A 65 -4.18 8.23 -1.04
C SER A 65 -2.69 8.16 -0.76
N PHE A 66 -1.86 8.13 -1.80
CA PHE A 66 -0.41 8.12 -1.69
C PHE A 66 0.10 9.48 -1.23
N LEU A 67 0.81 9.50 -0.10
CA LEU A 67 1.35 10.73 0.49
C LEU A 67 2.82 10.97 0.11
N GLY A 68 3.65 9.92 0.10
CA GLY A 68 5.08 10.01 -0.21
C GLY A 68 5.92 8.89 0.40
N VAL A 69 7.23 9.12 0.54
CA VAL A 69 8.20 8.12 1.05
C VAL A 69 8.94 8.65 2.29
N SER A 70 9.29 7.76 3.23
CA SER A 70 10.14 8.09 4.40
C SER A 70 11.65 7.93 4.13
N ASP A 71 12.47 8.20 5.13
CA ASP A 71 13.95 8.23 5.05
C ASP A 71 14.59 6.85 4.77
N VAL A 72 13.81 5.79 4.97
CA VAL A 72 13.97 4.46 4.35
C VAL A 72 12.75 4.21 3.46
N PRO A 73 12.85 3.49 2.33
CA PRO A 73 11.76 3.48 1.37
C PRO A 73 10.53 2.80 1.99
N ARG A 74 9.53 3.61 2.35
CA ARG A 74 8.21 3.19 2.83
C ARG A 74 7.18 4.11 2.22
N PHE A 75 6.15 3.55 1.61
CA PHE A 75 5.03 4.29 1.05
C PHE A 75 3.97 4.52 2.14
N VAL A 76 3.57 5.76 2.33
CA VAL A 76 2.49 6.11 3.27
C VAL A 76 1.21 6.37 2.51
N PHE A 77 0.17 5.60 2.79
CA PHE A 77 -1.17 5.79 2.26
C PHE A 77 -2.12 6.22 3.36
N ARG A 78 -2.88 7.29 3.15
CA ARG A 78 -4.03 7.56 4.01
C ARG A 78 -5.15 6.55 3.74
N VAL A 79 -5.76 6.03 4.80
CA VAL A 79 -6.99 5.25 4.69
C VAL A 79 -8.14 6.25 4.68
N LYS A 80 -8.43 6.80 3.51
CA LYS A 80 -9.54 7.72 3.30
C LYS A 80 -10.18 7.44 1.96
N ARG A 81 -11.51 7.35 1.97
CA ARG A 81 -12.31 7.15 0.77
C ARG A 81 -12.10 8.30 -0.21
N ALA A 82 -11.97 8.01 -1.51
CA ALA A 82 -12.07 9.04 -2.53
C ALA A 82 -13.42 9.78 -2.42
N ALA A 83 -13.45 11.11 -2.49
CA ALA A 83 -14.68 11.89 -2.33
C ALA A 83 -15.83 11.47 -3.28
N ARG A 84 -15.48 10.87 -4.43
CA ARG A 84 -16.38 10.37 -5.46
C ARG A 84 -16.79 8.89 -5.32
N SER A 85 -16.23 8.16 -4.36
CA SER A 85 -16.55 6.73 -4.18
C SER A 85 -17.94 6.59 -3.58
N ARG A 86 -18.73 5.69 -4.17
CA ARG A 86 -20.09 5.34 -3.73
C ARG A 86 -20.11 4.31 -2.61
N PHE A 87 -18.96 3.72 -2.30
CA PHE A 87 -18.82 2.68 -1.31
C PHE A 87 -18.40 3.27 0.03
N ASP A 88 -18.76 2.64 1.13
CA ASP A 88 -18.37 3.05 2.49
C ASP A 88 -17.02 2.46 2.94
N PHE A 89 -16.28 1.85 2.02
CA PHE A 89 -14.97 1.25 2.25
C PHE A 89 -13.88 1.88 1.37
N VAL A 90 -12.63 1.70 1.78
CA VAL A 90 -11.41 2.02 1.04
C VAL A 90 -10.91 0.74 0.38
N SER A 91 -10.87 0.73 -0.94
CA SER A 91 -10.45 -0.44 -1.72
C SER A 91 -8.93 -0.52 -1.84
N VAL A 92 -8.38 -1.74 -1.76
CA VAL A 92 -6.94 -2.04 -1.91
C VAL A 92 -6.76 -3.08 -3.01
N GLY A 93 -5.85 -2.82 -3.96
CA GLY A 93 -5.54 -3.78 -5.02
C GLY A 93 -4.58 -3.24 -6.07
N ARG A 94 -4.20 -4.08 -7.03
CA ARG A 94 -3.25 -3.69 -8.08
C ARG A 94 -3.85 -2.87 -9.22
N ASN A 95 -5.18 -2.91 -9.38
CA ASN A 95 -5.82 -2.09 -10.41
C ASN A 95 -5.82 -0.62 -10.01
N GLU A 96 -5.62 0.26 -10.99
CA GLU A 96 -5.59 1.72 -10.79
C GLU A 96 -6.92 2.30 -10.28
N GLY A 97 -8.02 1.55 -10.40
CA GLY A 97 -9.33 1.97 -9.89
C GLY A 97 -9.50 1.86 -8.37
N ASN A 98 -8.54 1.27 -7.64
CA ASN A 98 -8.61 1.17 -6.18
C ASN A 98 -8.26 2.49 -5.49
N ASP A 99 -8.73 2.67 -4.27
CA ASP A 99 -8.37 3.81 -3.43
C ASP A 99 -6.90 3.72 -3.01
N VAL A 100 -6.40 2.53 -2.68
CA VAL A 100 -4.99 2.22 -2.43
C VAL A 100 -4.50 1.29 -3.53
N VAL A 101 -3.67 1.83 -4.42
CA VAL A 101 -3.15 1.10 -5.57
C VAL A 101 -1.78 0.51 -5.22
N LEU A 102 -1.69 -0.82 -5.22
CA LEU A 102 -0.46 -1.58 -4.99
C LEU A 102 -0.13 -2.37 -6.26
N PRO A 103 0.62 -1.78 -7.23
CA PRO A 103 0.82 -2.33 -8.57
C PRO A 103 1.82 -3.50 -8.54
N ASP A 104 1.42 -4.59 -7.90
CA ASP A 104 2.26 -5.74 -7.59
C ASP A 104 1.58 -7.04 -8.04
N ALA A 105 2.32 -7.96 -8.65
CA ALA A 105 1.78 -9.21 -9.17
C ALA A 105 1.24 -10.16 -8.08
N SER A 106 1.75 -10.06 -6.85
CA SER A 106 1.25 -10.80 -5.70
C SER A 106 -0.09 -10.25 -5.17
N VAL A 107 -0.45 -9.03 -5.57
CA VAL A 107 -1.68 -8.35 -5.16
C VAL A 107 -2.76 -8.56 -6.22
N SER A 108 -3.98 -8.87 -5.77
CA SER A 108 -5.10 -9.11 -6.67
C SER A 108 -5.65 -7.78 -7.19
N ARG A 109 -6.37 -7.82 -8.32
CA ARG A 109 -6.95 -6.61 -8.94
C ARG A 109 -7.80 -5.80 -7.94
N PHE A 110 -8.65 -6.51 -7.21
CA PHE A 110 -9.31 -6.08 -5.99
C PHE A 110 -8.92 -7.11 -4.95
N HIS A 111 -8.14 -6.72 -3.94
CA HIS A 111 -7.48 -7.67 -3.04
C HIS A 111 -8.11 -7.65 -1.65
N ALA A 112 -8.33 -6.44 -1.11
CA ALA A 112 -8.94 -6.26 0.19
C ALA A 112 -9.75 -4.95 0.21
N PHE A 113 -10.59 -4.79 1.23
CA PHE A 113 -11.11 -3.48 1.59
C PHE A 113 -10.86 -3.18 3.05
N LEU A 114 -10.75 -1.89 3.34
CA LEU A 114 -10.64 -1.33 4.67
C LEU A 114 -11.90 -0.52 4.98
N ARG A 115 -12.44 -0.66 6.18
CA ARG A 115 -13.64 0.06 6.61
C ARG A 115 -13.36 0.73 7.95
N GLU A 116 -13.41 2.05 7.95
CA GLU A 116 -13.41 2.82 9.18
C GLU A 116 -14.85 2.89 9.71
N LEU A 117 -15.05 2.49 10.97
CA LEU A 117 -16.34 2.55 11.64
C LEU A 117 -16.58 3.95 12.26
N PRO A 118 -17.81 4.29 12.69
CA PRO A 118 -18.09 5.59 13.31
C PRO A 118 -17.33 5.86 14.62
N ASP A 119 -16.99 4.81 15.38
CA ASP A 119 -16.09 4.92 16.54
C ASP A 119 -14.62 5.15 16.14
N GLY A 120 -14.33 4.98 14.85
CA GLY A 120 -13.05 5.08 14.17
C GLY A 120 -12.10 3.92 14.41
N SER A 121 -12.64 2.78 14.84
CA SER A 121 -11.96 1.50 14.65
C SER A 121 -11.84 1.18 13.16
N LEU A 122 -10.79 0.45 12.81
CA LEU A 122 -10.52 0.03 11.44
C LEU A 122 -10.78 -1.48 11.31
N LEU A 123 -11.52 -1.86 10.29
CA LEU A 123 -11.73 -3.25 9.90
C LEU A 123 -11.06 -3.53 8.56
N VAL A 124 -10.58 -4.75 8.36
CA VAL A 124 -10.09 -5.27 7.08
C VAL A 124 -10.83 -6.54 6.68
N GLN A 125 -11.08 -6.69 5.39
CA GLN A 125 -11.61 -7.92 4.80
C GLN A 125 -10.83 -8.27 3.53
N ASP A 126 -10.48 -9.54 3.38
CA ASP A 126 -9.93 -10.08 2.15
C ASP A 126 -11.04 -10.32 1.11
N VAL A 127 -10.88 -9.80 -0.11
CA VAL A 127 -11.88 -9.92 -1.19
C VAL A 127 -11.52 -11.10 -2.09
N ARG A 128 -11.40 -12.28 -1.48
CA ARG A 128 -11.04 -13.54 -2.14
C ARG A 128 -9.76 -13.41 -2.96
N SER A 129 -8.75 -12.79 -2.37
CA SER A 129 -7.47 -12.65 -3.01
C SER A 129 -6.77 -14.00 -3.20
N ALA A 130 -5.85 -14.05 -4.17
CA ALA A 130 -5.07 -15.25 -4.47
C ALA A 130 -4.07 -15.58 -3.35
N ASN A 131 -3.36 -14.57 -2.84
CA ASN A 131 -2.25 -14.74 -1.90
C ASN A 131 -2.60 -14.38 -0.44
N GLY A 132 -3.83 -13.92 -0.21
CA GLY A 132 -4.36 -13.60 1.11
C GLY A 132 -3.95 -12.22 1.65
N THR A 133 -4.74 -11.77 2.60
CA THR A 133 -4.50 -10.59 3.46
C THR A 133 -4.26 -11.06 4.89
N PHE A 134 -3.32 -10.43 5.59
CA PHE A 134 -2.94 -10.82 6.96
C PHE A 134 -2.81 -9.60 7.87
N VAL A 135 -3.22 -9.76 9.13
CA VAL A 135 -3.09 -8.77 10.21
C VAL A 135 -2.47 -9.44 11.42
N ALA A 136 -1.40 -8.86 11.97
CA ALA A 136 -0.65 -9.43 13.10
C ALA A 136 -0.27 -10.91 12.88
N GLY A 137 0.06 -11.27 11.64
CA GLY A 137 0.39 -12.65 11.22
C GLY A 137 -0.81 -13.59 11.05
N GLN A 138 -2.02 -13.17 11.40
CA GLN A 138 -3.24 -13.97 11.25
C GLN A 138 -3.88 -13.73 9.87
N PRO A 139 -4.35 -14.77 9.17
CA PRO A 139 -5.07 -14.59 7.92
C PRO A 139 -6.41 -13.90 8.17
N VAL A 140 -6.69 -12.88 7.37
CA VAL A 140 -8.01 -12.25 7.33
C VAL A 140 -8.97 -13.21 6.61
N PRO A 141 -10.17 -13.51 7.16
CA PRO A 141 -11.15 -14.31 6.47
C PRO A 141 -11.47 -13.74 5.09
N LYS A 142 -11.72 -14.61 4.11
CA LYS A 142 -12.17 -14.16 2.80
C LYS A 142 -13.63 -13.75 2.88
N GLN A 143 -14.03 -12.84 2.00
CA GLN A 143 -15.41 -12.40 1.91
C GLN A 143 -16.36 -13.59 1.67
N GLY A 144 -17.32 -13.74 2.59
CA GLY A 144 -18.27 -14.86 2.62
C GLY A 144 -17.82 -16.05 3.48
N GLU A 145 -16.59 -16.06 3.99
CA GLU A 145 -16.06 -17.13 4.85
C GLU A 145 -15.97 -16.71 6.33
N GLY A 146 -16.08 -15.41 6.63
CA GLY A 146 -16.07 -14.91 8.00
C GLY A 146 -16.23 -13.39 8.08
N ALA A 147 -16.30 -12.88 9.30
CA ALA A 147 -16.39 -11.45 9.57
C ALA A 147 -15.06 -10.72 9.26
N PRO A 148 -15.11 -9.41 8.94
CA PRO A 148 -13.91 -8.58 8.87
C PRO A 148 -13.12 -8.61 10.18
N LEU A 149 -11.79 -8.52 10.08
CA LEU A 149 -10.93 -8.45 11.27
C LEU A 149 -10.69 -7.01 11.69
N PRO A 150 -10.73 -6.71 13.01
CA PRO A 150 -10.28 -5.42 13.52
C PRO A 150 -8.76 -5.27 13.40
N VAL A 151 -8.33 -4.05 13.11
CA VAL A 151 -6.93 -3.65 13.02
C VAL A 151 -6.62 -2.67 14.15
N ARG A 152 -5.51 -2.89 14.85
CA ARG A 152 -4.98 -1.99 15.88
C ARG A 152 -3.81 -1.18 15.33
N SER A 153 -3.59 -0.01 15.92
CA SER A 153 -2.45 0.84 15.56
C SER A 153 -1.15 0.10 15.91
N GLY A 154 -0.24 0.03 14.95
CA GLY A 154 1.00 -0.73 15.03
C GLY A 154 0.92 -2.17 14.52
N ASP A 155 -0.27 -2.67 14.17
CA ASP A 155 -0.39 -4.03 13.65
C ASP A 155 0.36 -4.18 12.33
N ALA A 156 1.14 -5.26 12.22
CA ALA A 156 1.70 -5.68 10.95
C ALA A 156 0.56 -6.05 9.99
N ILE A 157 0.58 -5.49 8.79
CA ILE A 157 -0.41 -5.75 7.74
C ILE A 157 0.28 -6.21 6.47
N ARG A 158 -0.34 -7.17 5.77
CA ARG A 158 0.19 -7.72 4.53
C ARG A 158 -0.91 -7.96 3.51
N PHE A 159 -0.63 -7.59 2.26
CA PHE A 159 -1.46 -7.86 1.09
C PHE A 159 -0.59 -8.56 0.04
N GLY A 160 -0.81 -9.85 -0.21
CA GLY A 160 0.16 -10.65 -0.98
C GLY A 160 1.56 -10.59 -0.37
N ASP A 161 2.56 -10.18 -1.14
CA ASP A 161 3.95 -10.03 -0.69
C ASP A 161 4.30 -8.59 -0.27
N ILE A 162 3.32 -7.69 -0.20
CA ILE A 162 3.51 -6.33 0.27
C ILE A 162 3.31 -6.28 1.78
N HIS A 163 4.39 -5.99 2.51
CA HIS A 163 4.40 -5.92 3.98
C HIS A 163 4.39 -4.47 4.47
N GLY A 164 3.75 -4.22 5.59
CA GLY A 164 3.79 -2.92 6.25
C GLY A 164 3.21 -2.95 7.64
N VAL A 165 2.85 -1.77 8.12
CA VAL A 165 2.12 -1.57 9.37
C VAL A 165 0.92 -0.68 9.13
N ALA A 166 -0.19 -0.98 9.79
CA ALA A 166 -1.32 -0.08 9.91
C ALA A 166 -1.13 0.76 11.18
N VAL A 167 -1.21 2.08 11.06
CA VAL A 167 -1.06 3.00 12.19
C VAL A 167 -2.18 4.02 12.18
N ASP A 168 -2.62 4.41 13.36
CA ASP A 168 -3.46 5.59 13.53
C ASP A 168 -2.61 6.88 13.43
N ALA A 169 -3.27 8.05 13.49
CA ALA A 169 -2.61 9.35 13.44
C ALA A 169 -1.53 9.52 14.53
N ALA A 170 -1.80 9.04 15.75
CA ALA A 170 -0.84 9.10 16.85
C ALA A 170 0.39 8.22 16.58
N GLY A 171 0.18 7.00 16.09
CA GLY A 171 1.24 6.09 15.68
C GLY A 171 2.08 6.64 14.53
N LEU A 172 1.47 7.28 13.53
CA LEU A 172 2.20 7.90 12.43
C LEU A 172 3.09 9.06 12.92
N ALA A 173 2.57 9.90 13.83
CA ALA A 173 3.35 10.97 14.46
C ALA A 173 4.44 10.45 15.41
N ALA A 174 4.32 9.23 15.95
CA ALA A 174 5.38 8.61 16.73
C ALA A 174 6.51 8.05 15.84
N LEU A 175 6.16 7.53 14.65
CA LEU A 175 7.15 7.06 13.67
C LEU A 175 8.06 8.18 13.17
N SER A 176 7.60 9.44 13.15
CA SER A 176 8.42 10.60 12.77
C SER A 176 9.57 10.92 13.73
N LYS A 177 9.52 10.42 14.97
CA LYS A 177 10.52 10.69 16.01
C LYS A 177 11.62 9.62 16.09
N THR A 178 11.43 8.50 15.41
CA THR A 178 12.30 7.31 15.47
C THR A 178 13.16 7.18 14.21
N LEU A 179 12.86 7.96 13.17
CA LEU A 179 13.64 8.09 11.94
C LEU A 179 14.48 9.36 12.03
#